data_AF-A0A5J5JR40-F1
#
_entry.id   AF-A0A5J5JR40-F1
#
_cell.length_a   1.000
_cell.length_b   1.000
_cell.length_c   1.000
_cell.angle_alpha   90.00
_cell.angle_beta   90.00
_cell.angle_gamma   90.00
#
_symmetry.space_group_name_H-M   'P 1'
#
loop_
_entity.id
_entity.type
_entity.pdbx_description
1 polymer ?
#
loop_
_entity_poly.entity_id
_entity_poly.type
_entity_poly.pdbx_seq_one_letter_code
_entity_poly.pdbx_strand_id
1 'polypeptide(L)'
;MTDSDVKLVEALRASLKETERLRGEHRKIIAAQHEPIAIIGMACRYPGGVSSPEDLWRLVSDGVDAISDWPADRGWDVEGLFDPSGERANTSYVKSGGFLHEAAEFDAGFFGISPNEALVMDPQQRLLLETSWEAMERAGIDPGSLRGSSTGVFAGMMYHDYAANANTGSIASGRVSYV
;
A
#
# COMPACT_ATOMS: atom_id res chain seq x y z
N MET A 1 -21.62 -3.29 65.76
CA MET A 1 -21.19 -2.70 64.47
C MET A 1 -21.95 -1.40 64.32
N THR A 2 -21.28 -0.27 64.23
CA THR A 2 -21.95 1.03 64.09
C THR A 2 -22.49 1.19 62.67
N ASP A 3 -23.52 2.01 62.46
CA ASP A 3 -24.04 2.35 61.11
C ASP A 3 -22.92 2.92 60.20
N SER A 4 -21.93 3.56 60.82
CA SER A 4 -20.70 4.04 60.17
C SER A 4 -19.83 2.89 59.64
N ASP A 5 -19.69 1.79 60.39
CA ASP A 5 -18.88 0.64 59.98
C ASP A 5 -19.50 -0.09 58.78
N VAL A 6 -20.84 -0.19 58.74
CA VAL A 6 -21.57 -0.81 57.62
C VAL A 6 -21.36 -0.02 56.34
N LYS A 7 -21.54 1.31 56.40
CA LYS A 7 -21.33 2.22 55.25
C LYS A 7 -19.89 2.18 54.75
N LEU A 8 -18.92 2.10 55.67
CA LEU A 8 -17.51 1.99 55.31
C LEU A 8 -17.23 0.69 54.55
N VAL A 9 -17.76 -0.45 55.01
CA VAL A 9 -17.60 -1.75 54.35
C VAL A 9 -18.27 -1.77 52.96
N GLU A 10 -19.45 -1.17 52.82
CA GLU A 10 -20.12 -1.06 51.52
C GLU A 10 -19.34 -0.18 50.54
N ALA A 11 -18.86 0.98 50.99
CA ALA A 11 -18.02 1.87 50.18
C ALA A 11 -16.71 1.18 49.76
N LEU A 12 -16.08 0.42 50.66
CA LEU A 12 -14.86 -0.32 50.35
C LEU A 12 -15.12 -1.42 49.31
N ARG A 13 -16.22 -2.17 49.43
CA ARG A 13 -16.62 -3.18 48.44
C ARG A 13 -16.90 -2.57 47.06
N ALA A 14 -17.60 -1.43 47.03
CA ALA A 14 -17.86 -0.72 45.78
C ALA A 14 -16.55 -0.24 45.12
N SER A 15 -15.64 0.33 45.91
CA SER A 15 -14.33 0.79 45.42
C SER A 15 -13.45 -0.37 44.91
N LEU A 16 -13.44 -1.51 45.60
CA LEU A 16 -12.70 -2.70 45.16
C LEU A 16 -13.24 -3.24 43.83
N LYS A 17 -14.57 -3.35 43.70
CA LYS A 17 -15.23 -3.79 42.46
C LYS A 17 -14.93 -2.85 41.29
N GLU A 18 -14.93 -1.54 41.55
CA GLU A 18 -14.59 -0.54 40.56
C GLU A 18 -13.12 -0.60 40.15
N THR A 19 -12.22 -0.80 41.11
CA THR A 19 -10.78 -0.98 40.84
C THR A 19 -10.53 -2.24 40.01
N GLU A 20 -11.24 -3.34 40.27
CA GLU A 20 -11.16 -4.55 39.46
C GLU A 20 -11.66 -4.33 38.03
N ARG A 21 -12.78 -3.60 37.87
CA ARG A 21 -13.32 -3.22 36.55
C ARG A 21 -12.30 -2.40 35.76
N LEU A 22 -11.79 -1.32 36.35
CA LEU A 22 -10.81 -0.43 35.73
C LEU A 22 -9.51 -1.17 35.38
N ARG A 23 -9.02 -2.05 36.25
CA ARG A 23 -7.86 -2.91 35.95
C ARG A 23 -8.15 -3.87 34.78
N GLY A 24 -9.36 -4.40 34.70
CA GLY A 24 -9.80 -5.23 33.57
C GLY A 24 -9.83 -4.45 32.25
N GLU A 25 -10.39 -3.25 32.25
CA GLU A 25 -10.43 -2.35 31.09
C GLU A 25 -9.03 -1.92 30.65
N HIS A 26 -8.19 -1.53 31.61
CA HIS A 26 -6.79 -1.18 31.34
C HIS A 26 -6.03 -2.36 30.71
N ARG A 27 -6.20 -3.59 31.22
CA ARG A 27 -5.58 -4.77 30.61
C ARG A 27 -6.07 -5.01 29.17
N LYS A 28 -7.36 -4.81 28.88
CA LYS A 28 -7.90 -4.95 27.52
C LYS A 28 -7.33 -3.90 26.57
N ILE A 29 -7.25 -2.64 27.01
CA ILE A 29 -6.68 -1.55 26.20
C ILE A 29 -5.21 -1.82 25.92
N ILE A 30 -4.44 -2.19 26.95
CA ILE A 30 -3.02 -2.54 26.78
C ILE A 30 -2.87 -3.75 25.87
N ALA A 31 -3.69 -4.80 26.02
CA ALA A 31 -3.64 -5.96 25.14
C ALA A 31 -3.93 -5.60 23.67
N ALA A 32 -4.96 -4.78 23.41
CA ALA A 32 -5.29 -4.31 22.06
C ALA A 32 -4.18 -3.42 21.46
N GLN A 33 -3.53 -2.59 22.27
CA GLN A 33 -2.39 -1.77 21.82
C GLN A 33 -1.15 -2.59 21.45
N HIS A 34 -1.01 -3.79 22.01
CA HIS A 34 0.13 -4.67 21.76
C HIS A 34 -0.27 -5.92 20.98
N GLU A 35 -1.45 -5.91 20.34
CA GLU A 35 -1.90 -7.02 19.49
C GLU A 35 -0.97 -7.12 18.26
N PRO A 36 -0.27 -8.24 18.06
CA PRO A 36 0.62 -8.40 16.91
C PRO A 36 -0.17 -8.36 15.60
N ILE A 37 0.37 -7.65 14.60
CA ILE A 37 -0.21 -7.61 13.26
C ILE A 37 0.45 -8.67 12.38
N ALA A 38 -0.35 -9.56 11.80
CA ALA A 38 0.12 -10.57 10.87
C ALA A 38 0.15 -10.03 9.43
N ILE A 39 1.26 -10.27 8.72
CA ILE A 39 1.34 -10.09 7.26
C ILE A 39 0.95 -11.42 6.64
N ILE A 40 -0.25 -11.47 6.06
CA ILE A 40 -0.84 -12.72 5.54
C ILE A 40 -0.79 -12.85 4.01
N GLY A 41 -0.44 -11.78 3.31
CA GLY A 41 -0.30 -11.76 1.85
C GLY A 41 0.55 -10.57 1.43
N MET A 42 1.22 -10.71 0.28
CA MET A 42 2.09 -9.69 -0.29
C MET A 42 2.16 -9.85 -1.81
N ALA A 43 2.25 -8.74 -2.52
CA ALA A 43 2.50 -8.70 -3.96
C ALA A 43 3.34 -7.46 -4.25
N CYS A 44 4.13 -7.49 -5.32
CA CYS A 44 4.98 -6.38 -5.66
C CYS A 44 5.36 -6.36 -7.13
N ARG A 45 5.71 -5.17 -7.63
CA ARG A 45 6.36 -4.94 -8.91
C ARG A 45 7.63 -4.14 -8.69
N TYR A 46 8.77 -4.64 -9.14
CA TYR A 46 10.06 -3.96 -9.04
C TYR A 46 10.84 -4.03 -10.36
N PRO A 47 11.86 -3.16 -10.56
CA PRO A 47 12.75 -3.24 -11.71
C PRO A 47 13.41 -4.62 -11.85
N GLY A 48 13.88 -4.93 -13.06
CA GLY A 48 14.50 -6.23 -13.35
C GLY A 48 13.51 -7.36 -13.59
N GLY A 49 12.26 -7.03 -13.95
CA GLY A 49 11.22 -8.03 -14.27
C GLY A 49 10.63 -8.71 -13.03
N VAL A 50 10.76 -8.09 -11.86
CA VAL A 50 10.23 -8.64 -10.61
C VAL A 50 8.72 -8.45 -10.57
N SER A 51 7.98 -9.55 -10.67
CA SER A 51 6.52 -9.58 -10.67
C SER A 51 5.92 -10.16 -9.38
N SER A 52 6.77 -10.69 -8.49
CA SER A 52 6.35 -11.39 -7.28
C SER A 52 7.35 -11.25 -6.13
N PRO A 53 6.92 -11.48 -4.88
CA PRO A 53 7.84 -11.56 -3.74
C PRO A 53 8.94 -12.60 -3.93
N GLU A 54 8.63 -13.71 -4.62
CA GLU A 54 9.59 -14.76 -4.95
C GLU A 54 10.63 -14.29 -5.97
N ASP A 55 10.22 -13.52 -6.99
CA ASP A 55 11.15 -12.87 -7.92
C ASP A 55 12.06 -11.89 -7.20
N LEU A 56 11.49 -11.08 -6.30
CA LEU A 56 12.27 -10.13 -5.50
C LEU A 56 13.30 -10.86 -4.66
N TRP A 57 12.91 -11.97 -4.01
CA TRP A 57 13.82 -12.77 -3.21
C TRP A 57 14.97 -13.31 -4.06
N ARG A 58 14.69 -13.85 -5.25
CA ARG A 58 15.72 -14.32 -6.18
C ARG A 58 16.68 -13.21 -6.59
N LEU A 59 16.15 -12.05 -6.98
CA LEU A 59 16.96 -10.89 -7.38
C LEU A 59 17.94 -10.49 -6.26
N VAL A 60 17.44 -10.43 -5.03
CA VAL A 60 18.24 -10.06 -3.85
C VAL A 60 19.24 -11.15 -3.47
N SER A 61 18.82 -12.43 -3.46
CA SER A 61 19.70 -13.55 -3.10
C SER A 61 20.84 -13.72 -4.07
N ASP A 62 20.59 -13.45 -5.35
CA ASP A 62 21.57 -13.59 -6.43
C ASP A 62 22.43 -12.33 -6.60
N GLY A 63 22.14 -11.26 -5.86
CA GLY A 63 22.88 -9.99 -5.90
C GLY A 63 22.79 -9.28 -7.24
N VAL A 64 21.66 -9.41 -7.93
CA VAL A 64 21.46 -8.86 -9.28
C VAL A 64 21.19 -7.35 -9.23
N ASP A 65 21.92 -6.60 -10.05
CA ASP A 65 21.66 -5.18 -10.30
C ASP A 65 20.56 -5.03 -11.36
N ALA A 66 19.46 -4.38 -10.97
CA ALA A 66 18.27 -4.18 -11.79
C ALA A 66 18.24 -2.83 -12.52
N ILE A 67 19.34 -2.08 -12.51
CA ILE A 67 19.46 -0.81 -13.22
C ILE A 67 19.58 -1.05 -14.72
N SER A 68 18.71 -0.39 -15.49
CA SER A 68 18.71 -0.41 -16.94
C SER A 68 18.93 0.99 -17.51
N ASP A 69 19.17 1.06 -18.82
CA ASP A 69 19.02 2.32 -19.56
C ASP A 69 17.54 2.77 -19.55
N TRP A 70 17.30 4.01 -19.96
CA TRP A 70 15.96 4.55 -20.10
C TRP A 70 15.06 3.71 -21.01
N PRO A 71 13.77 3.58 -20.66
CA PRO A 71 12.79 2.89 -21.49
C PRO A 71 12.52 3.68 -22.78
N ALA A 72 12.48 2.98 -23.92
CA ALA A 72 12.28 3.58 -25.25
C ALA A 72 10.79 3.73 -25.64
N ASP A 73 9.88 3.20 -24.83
CA ASP A 73 8.44 3.09 -25.09
C ASP A 73 7.59 4.13 -24.34
N ARG A 74 8.24 5.07 -23.63
CA ARG A 74 7.56 6.12 -22.85
C ARG A 74 7.36 7.44 -23.59
N GLY A 75 7.69 7.49 -24.88
CA GLY A 75 7.58 8.69 -25.72
C GLY A 75 8.61 9.78 -25.38
N TRP A 76 9.69 9.42 -24.68
CA TRP A 76 10.77 10.34 -24.30
C TRP A 76 11.75 10.54 -25.46
N ASP A 77 12.21 11.79 -25.65
CA ASP A 77 13.35 12.09 -26.51
C ASP A 77 14.65 11.77 -25.76
N VAL A 78 15.01 10.48 -25.72
CA VAL A 78 16.16 9.97 -24.96
C VAL A 78 17.49 10.57 -25.42
N GLU A 79 17.62 10.91 -26.70
CA GLU A 79 18.83 11.52 -27.25
C GLU A 79 18.94 13.00 -26.86
N GLY A 80 17.85 13.75 -26.94
CA GLY A 80 17.81 15.16 -26.54
C GLY A 80 17.91 15.37 -25.02
N LEU A 81 17.42 14.41 -24.23
CA LEU A 81 17.40 14.49 -22.77
C LEU A 81 18.74 14.21 -22.11
N PHE A 82 19.68 13.51 -22.77
CA PHE A 82 20.97 13.16 -22.17
C PHE A 82 22.03 14.25 -22.38
N ASP A 83 22.56 14.81 -21.29
CA ASP A 83 23.67 15.75 -21.29
C ASP A 83 24.76 15.33 -20.30
N PRO A 84 25.86 14.71 -20.76
CA PRO A 84 26.94 14.31 -19.86
C PRO A 84 27.64 15.49 -19.18
N SER A 85 27.50 16.73 -19.68
CA SER A 85 28.06 17.93 -19.04
C SER A 85 27.23 18.41 -17.84
N GLY A 86 25.93 18.09 -17.82
CA GLY A 86 24.98 18.59 -16.81
C GLY A 86 24.72 20.09 -16.86
N GLU A 87 25.17 20.79 -17.91
CA GLU A 87 25.09 22.25 -18.02
C GLU A 87 23.80 22.70 -18.74
N ARG A 88 23.23 21.86 -19.62
CA ARG A 88 22.00 22.20 -20.34
C ARG A 88 20.78 22.05 -19.43
N ALA A 89 19.98 23.11 -19.34
CA ALA A 89 18.70 23.05 -18.63
C ALA A 89 17.77 21.99 -19.22
N ASN A 90 16.92 21.39 -18.37
CA ASN A 90 15.94 20.35 -18.74
C ASN A 90 16.55 19.08 -19.36
N THR A 91 17.80 18.76 -19.01
CA THR A 91 18.48 17.51 -19.40
C THR A 91 18.93 16.75 -18.16
N SER A 92 19.32 15.49 -18.35
CA SER A 92 19.89 14.63 -17.32
C SER A 92 21.29 14.18 -17.72
N TYR A 93 22.23 14.23 -16.77
CA TYR A 93 23.56 13.64 -16.93
C TYR A 93 23.60 12.14 -16.60
N VAL A 94 22.49 11.58 -16.13
CA VAL A 94 22.32 10.14 -15.86
C VAL A 94 21.30 9.57 -16.84
N LYS A 95 21.63 8.46 -17.50
CA LYS A 95 20.76 7.76 -18.46
C LYS A 95 20.30 6.37 -18.02
N SER A 96 20.57 6.01 -16.76
CA SER A 96 20.27 4.69 -16.20
C SER A 96 19.47 4.82 -14.90
N GLY A 97 18.59 3.86 -14.65
CA GLY A 97 17.70 3.85 -13.49
C GLY A 97 16.94 2.54 -13.36
N GLY A 98 16.17 2.41 -12.27
CA GLY A 98 15.28 1.27 -12.07
C GLY A 98 13.91 1.55 -12.70
N PHE A 99 13.52 0.77 -13.70
CA PHE A 99 12.26 0.96 -14.41
C PHE A 99 11.41 -0.31 -14.39
N LEU A 100 10.09 -0.12 -14.25
CA LEU A 100 9.10 -1.13 -14.63
C LEU A 100 8.89 -1.02 -16.14
N HIS A 101 9.30 -2.03 -16.90
CA HIS A 101 9.15 -2.03 -18.36
C HIS A 101 7.69 -2.20 -18.77
N GLU A 102 6.95 -3.08 -18.08
CA GLU A 102 5.54 -3.37 -18.35
C GLU A 102 4.59 -2.40 -17.62
N ALA A 103 5.07 -1.22 -17.19
CA ALA A 103 4.27 -0.26 -16.40
C ALA A 103 3.00 0.24 -17.12
N ALA A 104 2.95 0.13 -18.45
CA ALA A 104 1.80 0.55 -19.25
C ALA A 104 0.72 -0.54 -19.36
N GLU A 105 1.05 -1.80 -19.04
CA GLU A 105 0.12 -2.91 -19.13
C GLU A 105 -0.94 -2.83 -18.02
N PHE A 106 -2.18 -3.20 -18.35
CA PHE A 106 -3.29 -3.22 -17.39
C PHE A 106 -4.51 -3.97 -17.95
N ASP A 107 -5.04 -4.93 -17.20
CA ASP A 107 -6.30 -5.60 -17.54
C ASP A 107 -7.51 -4.77 -17.07
N ALA A 108 -7.86 -3.75 -17.86
CA ALA A 108 -9.00 -2.89 -17.54
C ALA A 108 -10.33 -3.65 -17.44
N GLY A 109 -10.52 -4.69 -18.25
CA GLY A 109 -11.76 -5.46 -18.31
C GLY A 109 -12.01 -6.23 -17.01
N PHE A 110 -10.96 -6.81 -16.43
CA PHE A 110 -11.00 -7.49 -15.14
C PHE A 110 -11.52 -6.59 -14.02
N PHE A 111 -11.07 -5.33 -13.96
CA PHE A 111 -11.47 -4.34 -12.97
C PHE A 111 -12.78 -3.60 -13.31
N GLY A 112 -13.46 -3.97 -14.40
CA GLY A 112 -14.68 -3.29 -14.84
C GLY A 112 -14.45 -1.85 -15.32
N ILE A 113 -13.22 -1.53 -15.73
CA ILE A 113 -12.81 -0.19 -16.17
C ILE A 113 -12.89 -0.12 -17.70
N SER A 114 -13.46 0.97 -18.22
CA SER A 114 -13.56 1.15 -19.67
C SER A 114 -12.17 1.39 -20.30
N PRO A 115 -11.91 0.95 -21.55
CA PRO A 115 -10.63 1.19 -22.21
C PRO A 115 -10.24 2.67 -22.28
N ASN A 116 -11.22 3.56 -22.50
CA ASN A 116 -10.98 5.01 -22.54
C ASN A 116 -10.59 5.58 -21.17
N GLU A 117 -11.16 5.05 -20.09
CA GLU A 117 -10.77 5.42 -18.73
C GLU A 117 -9.36 4.91 -18.41
N ALA A 118 -9.06 3.65 -18.74
CA ALA A 118 -7.75 3.05 -18.51
C ALA A 118 -6.60 3.82 -19.19
N LEU A 119 -6.81 4.37 -20.39
CA LEU A 119 -5.81 5.16 -21.12
C LEU A 119 -5.33 6.40 -20.35
N VAL A 120 -6.23 7.05 -19.62
CA VAL A 120 -5.94 8.28 -18.85
C VAL A 120 -5.62 7.99 -17.38
N MET A 121 -5.65 6.73 -16.95
CA MET A 121 -5.29 6.35 -15.60
C MET A 121 -3.78 6.40 -15.37
N ASP A 122 -3.38 7.02 -14.27
CA ASP A 122 -2.02 6.96 -13.75
C ASP A 122 -1.60 5.48 -13.61
N PRO A 123 -0.47 5.05 -14.23
CA PRO A 123 0.12 3.73 -14.04
C PRO A 123 0.21 3.29 -12.57
N GLN A 124 0.46 4.20 -11.63
CA GLN A 124 0.51 3.87 -10.20
C GLN A 124 -0.83 3.34 -9.68
N GLN A 125 -1.95 3.89 -10.15
CA GLN A 125 -3.28 3.41 -9.76
C GLN A 125 -3.58 2.04 -10.36
N ARG A 126 -3.17 1.81 -11.62
CA ARG A 126 -3.32 0.54 -12.31
C ARG A 126 -2.55 -0.58 -11.61
N LEU A 127 -1.26 -0.34 -11.34
CA LEU A 127 -0.40 -1.26 -10.61
C LEU A 127 -0.90 -1.50 -9.17
N LEU A 128 -1.43 -0.49 -8.50
CA LEU A 128 -2.01 -0.65 -7.16
C LEU A 128 -3.23 -1.57 -7.17
N LEU A 129 -4.12 -1.45 -8.18
CA LEU A 129 -5.27 -2.34 -8.33
C LEU A 129 -4.82 -3.80 -8.51
N GLU A 130 -3.91 -4.06 -9.45
CA GLU A 130 -3.39 -5.41 -9.70
C GLU A 130 -2.69 -6.00 -8.48
N THR A 131 -1.77 -5.24 -7.87
CA THR A 131 -0.98 -5.74 -6.73
C THR A 131 -1.84 -5.93 -5.48
N SER A 132 -2.83 -5.07 -5.24
CA SER A 132 -3.76 -5.28 -4.11
C SER A 132 -4.61 -6.53 -4.30
N TRP A 133 -5.12 -6.76 -5.52
CA TRP A 133 -5.83 -7.99 -5.87
C TRP A 133 -4.97 -9.23 -5.63
N GLU A 134 -3.77 -9.24 -6.20
CA GLU A 134 -2.83 -10.36 -6.06
C GLU A 134 -2.44 -10.63 -4.60
N ALA A 135 -2.29 -9.58 -3.78
CA ALA A 135 -1.96 -9.74 -2.37
C ALA A 135 -3.11 -10.45 -1.61
N MET A 136 -4.37 -10.15 -1.96
CA MET A 136 -5.54 -10.81 -1.40
C MET A 136 -5.64 -12.27 -1.84
N GLU A 137 -5.41 -12.55 -3.13
CA GLU A 137 -5.39 -13.93 -3.65
C GLU A 137 -4.29 -14.77 -2.99
N ARG A 138 -3.09 -14.21 -2.83
CA ARG A 138 -1.98 -14.88 -2.14
C ARG A 138 -2.26 -15.11 -0.65
N ALA A 139 -3.08 -14.26 -0.02
CA ALA A 139 -3.58 -14.48 1.33
C ALA A 139 -4.68 -15.56 1.41
N GLY A 140 -5.15 -16.09 0.29
CA GLY A 140 -6.27 -17.03 0.23
C GLY A 140 -7.61 -16.37 0.55
N ILE A 141 -7.73 -15.05 0.36
CA ILE A 141 -8.94 -14.29 0.61
C ILE A 141 -9.63 -14.03 -0.72
N ASP A 142 -10.92 -14.36 -0.82
CA ASP A 142 -11.78 -13.90 -1.91
C ASP A 142 -12.01 -12.39 -1.77
N PRO A 143 -11.52 -11.54 -2.69
CA PRO A 143 -11.70 -10.08 -2.59
C PRO A 143 -13.18 -9.68 -2.50
N GLY A 144 -14.07 -10.39 -3.20
CA GLY A 144 -15.51 -10.12 -3.15
C GLY A 144 -16.12 -10.28 -1.76
N SER A 145 -15.52 -11.12 -0.91
CA SER A 145 -15.95 -11.34 0.47
C SER A 145 -15.67 -10.16 1.40
N LEU A 146 -14.75 -9.26 1.02
CA LEU A 146 -14.39 -8.08 1.81
C LEU A 146 -15.37 -6.91 1.60
N ARG A 147 -16.25 -7.00 0.62
CA ARG A 147 -17.20 -5.92 0.31
C ARG A 147 -18.11 -5.63 1.50
N GLY A 148 -18.06 -4.38 1.99
CA GLY A 148 -18.85 -3.93 3.15
C GLY A 148 -18.25 -4.30 4.50
N SER A 149 -17.07 -4.92 4.54
CA SER A 149 -16.32 -5.16 5.76
C SER A 149 -15.60 -3.89 6.25
N SER A 150 -14.99 -3.97 7.45
CA SER A 150 -14.15 -2.89 7.99
C SER A 150 -12.68 -2.97 7.51
N THR A 151 -12.46 -3.39 6.26
CA THR A 151 -11.11 -3.41 5.65
C THR A 151 -10.69 -2.00 5.26
N GLY A 152 -9.54 -1.54 5.80
CA GLY A 152 -8.94 -0.25 5.47
C GLY A 152 -7.86 -0.38 4.41
N VAL A 153 -7.77 0.60 3.50
CA VAL A 153 -6.69 0.70 2.50
C VAL A 153 -5.82 1.91 2.83
N PHE A 154 -4.53 1.67 3.02
CA PHE A 154 -3.53 2.71 3.28
C PHE A 154 -2.47 2.65 2.17
N ALA A 155 -2.42 3.67 1.32
CA ALA A 155 -1.51 3.72 0.18
C ALA A 155 -0.62 4.96 0.24
N GLY A 156 0.70 4.76 0.14
CA GLY A 156 1.67 5.83 -0.05
C GLY A 156 1.85 6.10 -1.54
N MET A 157 1.48 7.30 -1.99
CA MET A 157 1.62 7.69 -3.39
C MET A 157 2.19 9.10 -3.47
N MET A 158 3.09 9.32 -4.43
CA MET A 158 3.59 10.65 -4.75
C MET A 158 3.32 10.98 -6.22
N TYR A 159 3.25 12.27 -6.51
CA TYR A 159 2.94 12.80 -7.84
C TYR A 159 3.91 12.22 -8.89
N HIS A 160 3.36 11.75 -9.99
CA HIS A 160 4.06 11.56 -11.26
C HIS A 160 3.32 12.36 -12.33
N ASP A 161 4.06 13.04 -13.20
CA ASP A 161 3.50 13.94 -14.24
C ASP A 161 2.92 13.16 -15.45
N TYR A 162 2.08 12.17 -15.17
CA TYR A 162 1.27 11.51 -16.21
C TYR A 162 0.13 12.46 -16.64
N ALA A 163 -0.21 12.46 -17.94
CA ALA A 163 -1.02 13.49 -18.60
C ALA A 163 -2.26 13.92 -17.78
N ALA A 164 -2.42 15.23 -17.58
CA ALA A 164 -3.51 15.85 -16.83
C ALA A 164 -3.73 15.23 -15.44
N ASN A 165 -2.66 15.17 -14.64
CA ASN A 165 -2.63 14.66 -13.28
C ASN A 165 -3.68 15.34 -12.37
N ALA A 166 -4.88 14.78 -12.30
CA ALA A 166 -5.83 15.04 -11.23
C ALA A 166 -5.42 14.18 -10.03
N ASN A 167 -4.24 14.47 -9.45
CA ASN A 167 -3.74 13.72 -8.31
C ASN A 167 -4.67 13.92 -7.13
N THR A 168 -5.55 12.96 -6.91
CA THR A 168 -6.31 12.88 -5.66
C THR A 168 -5.94 11.54 -5.07
N GLY A 169 -4.97 11.51 -4.15
CA GLY A 169 -4.56 10.29 -3.46
C GLY A 169 -5.73 9.51 -2.84
N SER A 170 -6.87 10.16 -2.57
CA SER A 170 -8.11 9.52 -2.13
C SER A 170 -8.77 8.62 -3.19
N ILE A 171 -8.57 8.89 -4.49
CA ILE A 171 -9.15 8.08 -5.58
C ILE A 171 -8.47 6.72 -5.63
N ALA A 172 -7.17 6.63 -5.37
CA ALA A 172 -6.44 5.38 -5.43
C ALA A 172 -6.88 4.40 -4.32
N SER A 173 -6.92 4.86 -3.07
CA SER A 173 -7.46 4.05 -1.96
C SER A 173 -8.94 3.75 -2.15
N GLY A 174 -9.71 4.71 -2.70
CA GLY A 174 -11.12 4.51 -3.02
C GLY A 174 -11.31 3.38 -4.03
N ARG A 175 -10.55 3.39 -5.14
CA ARG A 175 -10.66 2.38 -6.21
C ARG A 175 -10.39 0.97 -5.69
N VAL A 176 -9.38 0.78 -4.86
CA VAL A 176 -9.15 -0.53 -4.21
C VAL A 176 -10.33 -0.94 -3.33
N SER A 177 -10.93 0.00 -2.59
CA SER A 177 -12.08 -0.28 -1.72
C SER A 177 -13.40 -0.53 -2.46
N TYR A 178 -13.52 -0.12 -3.73
CA TYR A 178 -14.76 -0.22 -4.52
C TYR A 178 -14.77 -1.39 -5.51
N VAL A 179 -13.60 -1.92 -5.87
CA VAL A 179 -13.45 -3.12 -6.71
C VAL A 179 -13.77 -4.37 -5.90
#